data_AF-A0A9D5EGI4-F1
#
_entry.id   AF-A0A9D5EGI4-F1
#
_cell.length_a   1.000
_cell.length_b   1.000
_cell.length_c   1.000
_cell.angle_alpha   90.00
_cell.angle_beta   90.00
_cell.angle_gamma   90.00
#
_symmetry.space_group_name_H-M   'P 1'
#
loop_
_entity.id
_entity.type
_entity.pdbx_description
1 polymer ?
#
loop_
_entity_poly.entity_id
_entity_poly.type
_entity_poly.pdbx_seq_one_letter_code
_entity_poly.pdbx_strand_id
1 'polypeptide(L)'
;MLRLFQPLFPLFASSDDAKLRQMIEYLRQENHVLRSKLPTRITVTGREKARLIEFGAAIRNLVTIISYRTFCRWTAAVAGPPLKKKRAPTRKPGRPRTAQGIRALVVKIARDSGFGYTRVLGELRKVGVHTISRSTVINILKEEGLDPGAKRGPGS
;
A
#
# COMPACT_ATOMS: atom_id res chain seq x y z
N MET A 1 -52.95 -34.78 -19.87
CA MET A 1 -52.57 -33.85 -20.96
C MET A 1 -51.27 -33.04 -20.72
N LEU A 2 -50.47 -33.28 -19.67
CA LEU A 2 -49.26 -32.47 -19.38
C LEU A 2 -47.92 -33.05 -19.91
N ARG A 3 -47.92 -34.19 -20.62
CA ARG A 3 -46.69 -34.85 -21.11
C ARG A 3 -46.27 -34.48 -22.53
N LEU A 4 -47.14 -33.83 -23.30
CA LEU A 4 -46.88 -33.49 -24.71
C LEU A 4 -46.01 -32.23 -24.91
N PHE A 5 -45.92 -31.36 -23.90
CA PHE A 5 -45.16 -30.11 -23.99
C PHE A 5 -43.74 -30.18 -23.39
N GLN A 6 -43.38 -31.29 -22.72
CA GLN A 6 -42.03 -31.48 -22.16
C GLN A 6 -40.88 -31.43 -23.19
N PRO A 7 -40.98 -31.97 -24.42
CA PRO A 7 -39.87 -31.91 -25.38
C PRO A 7 -39.69 -30.54 -26.05
N LEU A 8 -40.68 -29.64 -25.96
CA LEU A 8 -40.60 -28.30 -26.54
C LEU A 8 -39.89 -27.30 -25.63
N PHE A 9 -39.95 -27.48 -24.31
CA PHE A 9 -39.26 -26.65 -23.33
C PHE A 9 -37.76 -26.46 -23.59
N PRO A 10 -36.95 -27.50 -23.87
CA PRO A 10 -35.53 -27.31 -24.18
C PRO A 10 -35.28 -26.60 -25.50
N LEU A 11 -36.20 -26.71 -26.48
CA LEU A 11 -36.10 -25.98 -27.76
C LEU A 11 -36.34 -24.48 -27.55
N PHE A 12 -37.37 -24.10 -26.78
CA PHE A 12 -37.59 -22.70 -26.40
C PHE A 12 -36.42 -22.14 -25.56
N ALA A 13 -35.96 -22.90 -24.57
CA ALA A 13 -34.78 -22.53 -23.77
C ALA A 13 -33.50 -22.39 -24.62
N SER A 14 -33.30 -23.26 -25.62
CA SER A 14 -32.12 -23.21 -26.50
C SER A 14 -32.14 -22.03 -27.49
N SER A 15 -33.33 -21.63 -27.93
CA SER A 15 -33.53 -20.48 -28.83
C SER A 15 -33.23 -19.16 -28.12
N ASP A 16 -33.67 -19.05 -26.87
CA ASP A 16 -33.37 -17.90 -26.01
C ASP A 16 -31.88 -17.85 -25.64
N ASP A 17 -31.27 -18.99 -25.34
CA ASP A 17 -29.83 -19.09 -25.08
C ASP A 17 -28.96 -18.67 -26.28
N ALA A 18 -29.36 -19.03 -27.51
CA ALA A 18 -28.63 -18.65 -28.72
C ALA A 18 -28.63 -17.13 -28.91
N LYS A 19 -29.78 -16.48 -28.73
CA LYS A 19 -29.90 -15.01 -28.78
C LYS A 19 -29.13 -14.34 -27.66
N LEU A 20 -29.18 -14.87 -26.44
CA LEU A 20 -28.40 -14.36 -25.30
C LEU A 20 -26.89 -14.43 -25.56
N ARG A 21 -26.39 -15.54 -26.13
CA ARG A 21 -24.99 -15.67 -26.52
C ARG A 21 -24.60 -14.63 -27.57
N GLN A 22 -25.42 -14.43 -28.60
CA GLN A 22 -25.18 -13.43 -29.63
C GLN A 22 -25.14 -12.01 -29.05
N MET A 23 -26.05 -11.68 -28.14
CA MET A 23 -26.09 -10.40 -27.44
C MET A 23 -24.82 -10.18 -26.59
N ILE A 24 -24.39 -11.20 -25.84
CA ILE A 24 -23.16 -11.14 -25.03
C ILE A 24 -21.93 -10.92 -25.92
N GLU A 25 -21.81 -11.66 -27.03
CA GLU A 25 -20.69 -11.50 -27.95
C GLU A 25 -20.68 -10.12 -28.60
N TYR A 26 -21.84 -9.60 -29.03
CA TYR A 26 -21.95 -8.24 -29.52
C TYR A 26 -21.49 -7.21 -28.47
N LEU A 27 -21.98 -7.31 -27.23
CA LEU A 27 -21.59 -6.40 -26.14
C LEU A 27 -20.10 -6.50 -25.79
N ARG A 28 -19.48 -7.69 -25.95
CA ARG A 28 -18.02 -7.85 -25.77
C ARG A 28 -17.25 -7.13 -26.86
N GLN A 29 -17.68 -7.24 -28.11
CA GLN A 29 -17.06 -6.54 -29.24
C GLN A 29 -17.23 -5.01 -29.10
N GLU A 30 -18.42 -4.55 -28.74
CA GLU A 30 -18.68 -3.13 -28.50
C GLU A 30 -17.79 -2.58 -27.37
N ASN A 31 -17.69 -3.30 -26.25
CA ASN A 31 -16.76 -2.93 -25.17
C ASN A 31 -15.30 -2.90 -25.61
N HIS A 32 -14.87 -3.81 -26.50
CA HIS A 32 -13.52 -3.80 -27.05
C HIS A 32 -13.25 -2.52 -27.85
N VAL A 33 -14.18 -2.15 -28.74
CA VAL A 33 -14.11 -0.92 -29.54
C VAL A 33 -14.17 0.33 -28.67
N LEU A 34 -15.01 0.35 -27.63
CA LEU A 34 -15.06 1.49 -26.71
C LEU A 34 -13.74 1.66 -25.96
N ARG A 35 -13.12 0.55 -25.54
CA ARG A 35 -11.84 0.59 -24.82
C ARG A 35 -10.67 1.05 -25.67
N SER A 36 -10.66 0.74 -26.97
CA SER A 36 -9.61 1.25 -27.86
C SER A 36 -9.64 2.78 -28.02
N LYS A 37 -10.79 3.39 -27.76
CA LYS A 37 -10.99 4.86 -27.79
C LYS A 37 -10.71 5.54 -26.44
N LEU A 38 -10.56 4.79 -25.36
CA LEU A 38 -10.32 5.33 -24.01
C LEU A 38 -8.82 5.52 -23.74
N PRO A 39 -8.45 6.43 -22.81
CA PRO A 39 -7.07 6.57 -22.39
C PRO A 39 -6.55 5.30 -21.70
N THR A 40 -5.23 5.10 -21.72
CA THR A 40 -4.53 3.92 -21.15
C THR A 40 -4.86 3.66 -19.67
N ARG A 41 -5.24 4.70 -18.92
CA ARG A 41 -5.60 4.59 -17.50
C ARG A 41 -7.02 5.08 -17.25
N ILE A 42 -7.87 4.18 -16.79
CA ILE A 42 -9.25 4.46 -16.38
C ILE A 42 -9.30 4.53 -14.86
N THR A 43 -9.77 5.66 -14.32
CA THR A 43 -9.99 5.83 -12.88
C THR A 43 -11.45 5.56 -12.56
N VAL A 44 -11.70 4.55 -11.74
CA VAL A 44 -13.07 4.16 -11.35
C VAL A 44 -13.50 4.98 -10.15
N THR A 45 -14.65 5.66 -10.25
CA THR A 45 -15.23 6.43 -9.14
C THR A 45 -15.79 5.51 -8.06
N GLY A 46 -16.03 6.03 -6.84
CA GLY A 46 -16.62 5.24 -5.76
C GLY A 46 -17.99 4.62 -6.12
N ARG A 47 -18.80 5.35 -6.89
CA ARG A 47 -20.12 4.90 -7.36
C ARG A 47 -20.00 3.79 -8.41
N GLU A 48 -19.11 3.95 -9.39
CA GLU A 48 -18.84 2.92 -10.39
C GLU A 48 -18.29 1.64 -9.75
N LYS A 49 -17.39 1.79 -8.77
CA LYS A 49 -16.86 0.68 -7.99
C LYS A 49 -17.98 -0.11 -7.30
N ALA A 50 -18.97 0.57 -6.70
CA ALA A 50 -20.10 -0.09 -6.07
C ALA A 50 -20.93 -0.90 -7.08
N ARG A 51 -21.27 -0.32 -8.24
CA ARG A 51 -21.98 -1.04 -9.30
C ARG A 51 -21.20 -2.26 -9.82
N LEU A 52 -19.89 -2.11 -10.03
CA LEU A 52 -19.06 -3.22 -10.46
C LEU A 52 -19.05 -4.37 -9.44
N ILE A 53 -19.06 -4.07 -8.14
CA ILE A 53 -19.13 -5.07 -7.06
C ILE A 53 -20.49 -5.77 -7.06
N GLU A 54 -21.58 -5.01 -7.18
CA GLU A 54 -22.95 -5.50 -7.18
C GLU A 54 -23.21 -6.49 -8.33
N PHE A 55 -22.88 -6.10 -9.56
CA PHE A 55 -23.16 -6.92 -10.75
C PHE A 55 -22.02 -7.90 -11.09
N GLY A 56 -20.80 -7.68 -10.60
CA GLY A 56 -19.63 -8.50 -10.94
C GLY A 56 -19.50 -9.78 -10.11
N ALA A 57 -20.21 -9.90 -8.99
CA ALA A 57 -20.04 -11.02 -8.04
C ALA A 57 -20.43 -12.37 -8.62
N ALA A 58 -21.43 -12.39 -9.50
CA ALA A 58 -21.93 -13.62 -10.10
C ALA A 58 -21.03 -14.17 -11.22
N ILE A 59 -20.11 -13.37 -11.79
CA ILE A 59 -19.52 -13.71 -13.09
C ILE A 59 -18.03 -13.35 -13.18
N ARG A 60 -17.17 -14.29 -12.74
CA ARG A 60 -15.70 -14.22 -12.84
C ARG A 60 -15.20 -13.91 -14.26
N ASN A 61 -15.89 -14.40 -15.28
CA ASN A 61 -15.48 -14.33 -16.68
C ASN A 61 -15.87 -13.02 -17.40
N LEU A 62 -16.69 -12.16 -16.78
CA LEU A 62 -17.12 -10.87 -17.33
C LEU A 62 -16.39 -9.68 -16.70
N VAL A 63 -15.60 -9.89 -15.64
CA VAL A 63 -14.79 -8.85 -15.01
C VAL A 63 -13.59 -8.52 -15.92
N THR A 64 -13.84 -7.66 -16.90
CA THR A 64 -12.85 -7.26 -17.91
C THR A 64 -12.26 -5.89 -17.64
N ILE A 65 -12.99 -4.99 -16.93
CA ILE A 65 -12.55 -3.61 -16.66
C ILE A 65 -11.44 -3.59 -15.59
N ILE A 66 -11.57 -4.46 -14.60
CA ILE A 66 -10.61 -4.59 -13.50
C ILE A 66 -10.08 -6.02 -13.47
N SER A 67 -8.84 -6.21 -13.01
CA SER A 67 -8.35 -7.56 -12.73
C SER A 67 -9.25 -8.27 -11.72
N TYR A 68 -9.51 -9.55 -11.90
CA TYR A 68 -10.26 -10.39 -10.95
C TYR A 68 -9.71 -10.27 -9.52
N ARG A 69 -8.38 -10.16 -9.35
CA ARG A 69 -7.75 -9.93 -8.04
C ARG A 69 -8.19 -8.62 -7.39
N THR A 70 -8.30 -7.55 -8.19
CA THR A 70 -8.77 -6.24 -7.74
C THR A 70 -10.24 -6.31 -7.34
N PHE A 71 -11.05 -7.01 -8.12
CA PHE A 71 -12.46 -7.27 -7.80
C PHE A 71 -12.60 -7.99 -6.46
N CYS A 72 -11.92 -9.12 -6.24
CA CYS A 72 -11.95 -9.85 -4.96
C CYS A 72 -11.49 -8.99 -3.77
N ARG A 73 -10.49 -8.12 -3.97
CA ARG A 73 -10.05 -7.20 -2.91
C ARG A 73 -11.13 -6.18 -2.57
N TRP A 74 -11.86 -5.69 -3.56
CA TRP A 74 -12.95 -4.74 -3.36
C TRP A 74 -14.17 -5.40 -2.71
N THR A 75 -14.55 -6.62 -3.12
CA THR A 75 -15.65 -7.35 -2.48
C THR A 75 -15.32 -7.70 -1.04
N ALA A 76 -14.09 -8.15 -0.74
CA ALA A 76 -13.65 -8.41 0.63
C ALA A 76 -13.58 -7.14 1.50
N ALA A 77 -13.34 -5.97 0.90
CA ALA A 77 -13.38 -4.71 1.64
C ALA A 77 -14.82 -4.30 2.02
N VAL A 78 -15.81 -4.61 1.16
CA VAL A 78 -17.24 -4.36 1.42
C VAL A 78 -17.80 -5.36 2.43
N ALA A 79 -17.44 -6.63 2.32
CA ALA A 79 -17.84 -7.68 3.27
C ALA A 79 -17.23 -7.52 4.68
N GLY A 80 -16.35 -6.51 4.86
CA GLY A 80 -15.56 -6.32 6.06
C GLY A 80 -14.33 -7.24 6.11
N PRO A 81 -13.29 -6.86 6.87
CA PRO A 81 -12.13 -7.72 7.03
C PRO A 81 -12.59 -9.07 7.61
N PRO A 82 -12.13 -10.21 7.06
CA PRO A 82 -12.37 -11.48 7.72
C PRO A 82 -11.88 -11.37 9.17
N LEU A 83 -12.70 -11.83 10.11
CA LEU A 83 -12.32 -12.00 11.51
C LEU A 83 -10.95 -12.68 11.50
N LYS A 84 -9.89 -11.95 11.88
CA LYS A 84 -8.47 -12.37 11.87
C LYS A 84 -7.72 -12.25 10.52
N LYS A 85 -7.53 -11.03 10.01
CA LYS A 85 -6.20 -10.67 9.46
C LYS A 85 -5.60 -9.60 10.35
N LYS A 86 -4.64 -9.99 11.20
CA LYS A 86 -3.72 -9.05 11.84
C LYS A 86 -3.24 -8.10 10.75
N ARG A 87 -3.51 -6.79 10.90
CA ARG A 87 -2.96 -5.76 10.01
C ARG A 87 -1.48 -6.09 9.83
N ALA A 88 -1.05 -6.36 8.60
CA ALA A 88 0.38 -6.49 8.34
C ALA A 88 1.03 -5.22 8.91
N PRO A 89 2.10 -5.33 9.72
CA PRO A 89 2.71 -4.16 10.31
C PRO A 89 3.05 -3.20 9.19
N THR A 90 2.58 -1.96 9.33
CA THR A 90 2.92 -0.86 8.43
C THR A 90 4.42 -0.93 8.15
N ARG A 91 4.76 -1.01 6.87
CA ARG A 91 6.13 -1.15 6.36
C ARG A 91 7.02 -0.17 7.14
N LYS A 92 7.92 -0.69 7.99
CA LYS A 92 8.80 0.15 8.81
C LYS A 92 9.60 1.06 7.87
N PRO A 93 9.60 2.38 8.07
CA PRO A 93 10.31 3.28 7.18
C PRO A 93 11.82 3.07 7.37
N GLY A 94 12.48 2.54 6.33
CA GLY A 94 13.94 2.58 6.16
C GLY A 94 14.80 1.86 7.21
N ARG A 95 16.09 2.22 7.22
CA ARG A 95 17.12 1.67 8.11
C ARG A 95 16.73 1.87 9.58
N PRO A 96 16.89 0.87 10.45
CA PRO A 96 16.62 1.03 11.88
C PRO A 96 17.41 2.22 12.44
N ARG A 97 16.76 3.03 13.26
CA ARG A 97 17.40 4.15 13.98
C ARG A 97 18.54 3.62 14.86
N THR A 98 19.54 4.46 15.10
CA THR A 98 20.60 4.20 16.08
C THR A 98 19.98 3.80 17.42
N ALA A 99 20.56 2.79 18.10
CA ALA A 99 20.05 2.30 19.37
C ALA A 99 19.83 3.43 20.38
N GLN A 100 18.68 3.43 21.08
CA GLN A 100 18.30 4.52 21.98
C GLN A 100 19.34 4.77 23.08
N GLY A 101 19.99 3.72 23.59
CA GLY A 101 21.05 3.85 24.60
C GLY A 101 22.26 4.65 24.10
N ILE A 102 22.65 4.45 22.84
CA ILE A 102 23.72 5.24 22.20
C ILE A 102 23.29 6.71 22.08
N ARG A 103 22.05 6.97 21.66
CA ARG A 103 21.51 8.33 21.50
C ARG A 103 21.50 9.06 22.84
N ALA A 104 21.06 8.39 23.92
CA ALA A 104 21.07 8.94 25.26
C ALA A 104 22.50 9.27 25.74
N LEU A 105 23.48 8.41 25.46
CA LEU A 105 24.88 8.65 25.82
C LEU A 105 25.47 9.88 25.10
N VAL A 106 25.19 10.02 23.79
CA VAL A 106 25.59 11.19 23.00
C VAL A 106 25.05 12.48 23.61
N VAL A 107 23.74 12.50 23.92
CA VAL A 107 23.06 13.66 24.49
C VAL A 107 23.60 13.99 25.88
N LYS A 108 23.84 12.98 26.72
CA LYS A 108 24.39 13.16 28.07
C LYS A 108 25.76 13.83 28.03
N ILE A 109 26.69 13.29 27.23
CA ILE A 109 28.05 13.86 27.09
C ILE A 109 27.99 15.30 26.57
N ALA A 110 27.13 15.56 25.58
CA ALA A 110 27.01 16.90 25.00
C ALA A 110 26.42 17.92 25.99
N ARG A 111 25.43 17.53 26.80
CA ARG A 111 24.82 18.41 27.80
C ARG A 111 25.73 18.67 28.99
N ASP A 112 26.37 17.63 29.52
CA ASP A 112 27.20 17.72 30.73
C ASP A 112 28.51 18.50 30.47
N SER A 113 29.05 18.43 29.24
CA SER A 113 30.37 18.99 28.94
C SER A 113 30.37 20.18 27.98
N GLY A 114 29.27 20.45 27.26
CA GLY A 114 29.24 21.50 26.23
C GLY A 114 30.17 21.25 25.05
N PHE A 115 30.59 20.00 24.85
CA PHE A 115 31.56 19.59 23.83
C PHE A 115 30.93 19.58 22.43
N GLY A 116 31.72 20.01 21.44
CA GLY A 116 31.37 19.85 20.04
C GLY A 116 31.41 18.38 19.57
N TYR A 117 30.75 18.10 18.45
CA TYR A 117 30.52 16.74 17.95
C TYR A 117 31.79 15.88 17.79
N THR A 118 32.93 16.51 17.45
CA THR A 118 34.23 15.82 17.30
C THR A 118 34.71 15.23 18.63
N ARG A 119 34.55 15.99 19.73
CA ARG A 119 35.00 15.55 21.04
C ARG A 119 34.04 14.53 21.64
N VAL A 120 32.73 14.71 21.44
CA VAL A 120 31.72 13.70 21.79
C VAL A 120 32.00 12.36 21.11
N LEU A 121 32.35 12.36 19.82
CA LEU A 121 32.73 11.14 19.11
C LEU A 121 33.99 10.47 19.71
N GLY A 122 34.96 11.27 20.17
CA GLY A 122 36.14 10.77 20.88
C GLY A 122 35.78 10.07 22.20
N GLU A 123 34.90 10.67 23.00
CA GLU A 123 34.42 10.08 24.25
C GLU A 123 33.64 8.79 24.01
N LEU A 124 32.80 8.72 22.97
CA LEU A 124 32.10 7.49 22.59
C LEU A 124 33.07 6.35 22.25
N ARG A 125 34.19 6.67 21.58
CA ARG A 125 35.22 5.67 21.26
C ARG A 125 35.95 5.17 22.49
N LYS A 126 36.15 6.02 23.51
CA LYS A 126 36.76 5.58 24.79
C LYS A 126 35.85 4.60 25.55
N VAL A 127 34.54 4.78 25.43
CA VAL A 127 33.53 3.88 26.03
C VAL A 127 33.29 2.62 25.17
N GLY A 128 34.08 2.42 24.11
CA GLY A 128 34.03 1.22 23.26
C GLY A 128 33.00 1.29 22.12
N VAL A 129 32.40 2.45 21.87
CA VAL A 129 31.39 2.61 20.81
C VAL A 129 32.05 3.13 19.52
N HIS A 130 32.40 2.20 18.61
CA HIS A 130 33.13 2.53 17.37
C HIS A 130 32.24 2.60 16.10
N THR A 131 30.99 2.12 16.17
CA THR A 131 30.10 1.92 15.01
C THR A 131 29.42 3.21 14.50
N ILE A 132 29.60 4.34 15.19
CA ILE A 132 28.87 5.58 14.92
C ILE A 132 29.70 6.51 14.03
N SER A 133 29.10 7.01 12.96
CA SER A 133 29.70 8.04 12.11
C SER A 133 29.58 9.45 12.72
N ARG A 134 30.49 10.36 12.34
CA ARG A 134 30.39 11.80 12.69
C ARG A 134 29.02 12.40 12.34
N SER A 135 28.50 12.07 11.16
CA SER A 135 27.19 12.54 10.68
C SER A 135 26.04 12.09 11.58
N THR A 136 26.14 10.89 12.15
CA THR A 136 25.14 10.36 13.08
C THR A 136 25.12 11.16 14.38
N VAL A 137 26.29 11.51 14.94
CA VAL A 137 26.39 12.36 16.13
C VAL A 137 25.83 13.76 15.85
N ILE A 138 26.20 14.36 14.71
CA ILE A 138 25.68 15.69 14.31
C ILE A 138 24.14 15.66 14.20
N ASN A 139 23.58 14.63 13.57
CA ASN A 139 22.12 14.51 13.41
C ASN A 139 21.43 14.34 14.76
N ILE A 140 21.99 13.52 15.67
CA ILE A 140 21.44 13.34 17.01
C ILE A 140 21.45 14.67 17.78
N LEU A 141 22.55 15.43 17.73
CA LEU A 141 22.64 16.74 18.40
C LEU A 141 21.62 17.73 17.84
N LYS A 142 21.48 17.81 16.50
CA LYS A 142 20.50 18.67 15.84
C LYS A 142 19.05 18.29 16.17
N GLU A 143 18.72 17.00 16.17
CA GLU A 143 17.39 16.50 16.54
C GLU A 143 17.01 16.87 17.99
N GLU A 144 18.01 16.99 18.87
CA GLU A 144 17.84 17.34 20.29
C GLU A 144 18.05 18.84 20.57
N GLY A 145 18.20 19.67 19.53
CA GLY A 145 18.36 21.11 19.65
C GLY A 145 19.71 21.57 20.21
N LEU A 146 20.74 20.71 20.20
CA LEU A 146 22.09 21.03 20.67
C LEU A 146 22.96 21.49 19.50
N ASP A 147 23.72 22.57 19.69
CA ASP A 147 24.68 23.04 18.70
C ASP A 147 25.80 21.99 18.53
N PRO A 148 26.02 21.46 17.31
CA PRO A 148 27.15 20.56 17.05
C PRO A 148 28.50 21.25 17.23
N GLY A 149 28.56 22.58 17.11
CA GLY A 149 29.76 23.38 17.34
C GLY A 149 30.21 23.34 18.79
N ALA A 150 31.52 23.24 19.03
CA ALA A 150 32.05 23.46 20.37
C ALA A 150 31.78 24.91 20.77
N LYS A 151 31.34 25.15 22.02
CA LYS A 151 31.28 26.50 22.59
C LYS A 151 32.71 27.05 22.64
N ARG A 152 33.07 27.87 21.66
CA ARG A 152 34.36 28.56 21.63
C ARG A 152 34.33 29.63 22.71
N GLY A 153 35.32 29.62 23.61
CA GLY A 153 35.55 30.73 24.52
C GLY A 153 35.92 32.01 23.75
N PRO A 154 35.86 33.19 24.38
CA PRO A 154 36.28 34.43 23.73
C PRO A 154 37.72 34.24 23.24
N GLY A 155 37.93 34.45 21.95
CA GLY A 155 39.27 34.44 21.38
C GLY A 155 40.07 35.54 22.04
N SER A 156 41.15 35.15 22.73
CA SER A 156 42.20 36.03 23.21
C SER A 156 42.90 36.72 22.04
#